data_AF-A0A166M4V2-F1
#
_entry.id   AF-A0A166M4V2-F1
#
_cell.length_a   1.000
_cell.length_b   1.000
_cell.length_c   1.000
_cell.angle_alpha   90.00
_cell.angle_beta   90.00
_cell.angle_gamma   90.00
#
_symmetry.space_group_name_H-M   'P 1'
#
loop_
_entity.id
_entity.type
_entity.pdbx_description
1 polymer ?
#
loop_
_entity_poly.entity_id
_entity_poly.type
_entity_poly.pdbx_seq_one_letter_code
_entity_poly.pdbx_strand_id
1 'polypeptide(L)'
;MSKQFAEVQQDDFMKFGGERPSYLQIEDALMALGGHGVAGNNFKNEMVKLAGWTGGALTTYAQRAEVAQNAFNRIRGILPSVKTADELKAKLEVAAAK
;
A
#
# COMPACT_ATOMS: atom_id res chain seq x y z
N MET A 1 -11.97 -12.41 -10.89
CA MET A 1 -10.63 -12.85 -10.44
C MET A 1 -10.16 -11.88 -9.36
N SER A 2 -10.53 -12.17 -8.11
CA SER A 2 -10.20 -11.35 -6.94
C SER A 2 -8.70 -11.41 -6.73
N LYS A 3 -7.96 -10.34 -7.03
CA LYS A 3 -6.53 -10.25 -6.70
C LYS A 3 -6.41 -10.21 -5.17
N GLN A 4 -6.34 -11.38 -4.56
CA GLN A 4 -6.07 -11.54 -3.15
C GLN A 4 -4.54 -11.48 -3.02
N PHE A 5 -4.00 -10.28 -2.86
CA PHE A 5 -2.57 -10.10 -2.63
C PHE A 5 -2.16 -10.95 -1.43
N ALA A 6 -0.99 -11.60 -1.49
CA ALA A 6 -0.50 -12.33 -0.33
C ALA A 6 -0.16 -11.34 0.80
N GLU A 7 -0.16 -11.84 2.03
CA GLU A 7 0.20 -11.01 3.17
C GLU A 7 1.63 -10.50 3.02
N VAL A 8 1.82 -9.19 3.20
CA VAL A 8 3.15 -8.58 3.14
C VAL A 8 3.89 -8.93 4.42
N GLN A 9 5.10 -9.46 4.30
CA GLN A 9 6.00 -9.72 5.42
C GLN A 9 7.09 -8.67 5.49
N GLN A 10 7.71 -8.49 6.66
CA GLN A 10 8.81 -7.52 6.84
C GLN A 10 10.01 -7.87 5.96
N ASP A 11 10.29 -9.17 5.83
CA ASP A 11 11.37 -9.70 4.99
C ASP A 11 11.18 -9.35 3.51
N ASP A 12 9.95 -9.11 3.06
CA ASP A 12 9.68 -8.75 1.67
C ASP A 12 10.32 -7.41 1.29
N PHE A 13 10.53 -6.50 2.26
CA PHE A 13 11.21 -5.23 2.02
C PHE A 13 12.75 -5.37 1.99
N MET A 14 13.29 -6.44 2.55
CA MET A 14 14.74 -6.72 2.56
C MET A 14 15.16 -7.68 1.45
N LYS A 15 14.22 -8.41 0.85
CA LYS A 15 14.47 -9.29 -0.30
C LYS A 15 14.66 -8.46 -1.58
N PHE A 16 15.92 -8.33 -1.99
CA PHE A 16 16.29 -7.80 -3.30
C PHE A 16 16.60 -8.96 -4.26
N GLY A 17 15.63 -9.31 -5.12
CA GLY A 17 15.80 -10.29 -6.19
C GLY A 17 15.08 -11.62 -5.94
N GLY A 18 14.14 -11.96 -6.84
CA GLY A 18 13.30 -13.16 -6.77
C GLY A 18 11.89 -12.92 -7.33
N GLU A 19 10.91 -13.64 -6.78
CA GLU A 19 9.48 -13.41 -7.05
C GLU A 19 9.05 -12.01 -6.60
N ARG A 20 8.16 -11.37 -7.37
CA ARG A 20 7.73 -9.99 -7.11
C ARG A 20 6.92 -9.92 -5.80
N PRO A 21 7.39 -9.25 -4.75
CA PRO A 21 6.70 -9.23 -3.45
C PRO A 21 5.32 -8.58 -3.52
N SER A 22 4.44 -8.99 -2.61
CA SER A 22 3.03 -8.58 -2.58
C SER A 22 2.84 -7.07 -2.44
N TYR A 23 3.72 -6.37 -1.73
CA TYR A 23 3.61 -4.92 -1.58
C TYR A 23 3.75 -4.20 -2.92
N LEU A 24 4.59 -4.69 -3.85
CA LEU A 24 4.71 -4.12 -5.19
C LEU A 24 3.43 -4.33 -6.02
N GLN A 25 2.77 -5.47 -5.84
CA GLN A 25 1.49 -5.74 -6.51
C GLN A 25 0.39 -4.81 -5.98
N ILE A 26 0.41 -4.51 -4.68
CA ILE A 26 -0.49 -3.54 -4.06
C ILE A 26 -0.18 -2.13 -4.59
N GLU A 27 1.08 -1.73 -4.69
CA GLU A 27 1.48 -0.44 -5.27
C GLU A 27 1.01 -0.30 -6.72
N ASP A 28 1.15 -1.33 -7.55
CA ASP A 28 0.62 -1.33 -8.91
C ASP A 28 -0.90 -1.16 -8.93
N ALA A 29 -1.62 -1.83 -8.03
CA ALA A 29 -3.07 -1.70 -7.94
C ALA A 29 -3.49 -0.29 -7.48
N LEU A 30 -2.75 0.31 -6.54
CA LEU A 30 -2.95 1.68 -6.10
C LEU A 30 -2.69 2.68 -7.23
N MET A 31 -1.60 2.52 -7.96
CA MET A 31 -1.30 3.37 -9.12
C MET A 31 -2.37 3.21 -10.21
N ALA A 32 -2.85 1.98 -10.43
CA ALA A 32 -3.93 1.73 -11.37
C ALA A 32 -5.25 2.38 -10.96
N LEU A 33 -5.59 2.33 -9.67
CA LEU A 33 -6.76 3.01 -9.12
C LEU A 33 -6.64 4.54 -9.20
N GLY A 34 -5.45 5.09 -8.92
CA GLY A 34 -5.18 6.52 -8.91
C GLY A 34 -4.94 7.15 -10.30
N GLY A 35 -5.08 6.39 -11.39
CA GLY A 35 -4.99 6.93 -12.76
C GLY A 35 -3.61 6.84 -13.43
N HIS A 36 -2.66 6.09 -12.87
CA HIS A 36 -1.26 5.95 -13.33
C HIS A 36 -0.48 7.29 -13.40
N GLY A 37 0.83 7.23 -13.65
CA GLY A 37 1.69 8.41 -13.75
C GLY A 37 1.82 9.19 -12.43
N VAL A 38 1.87 10.52 -12.52
CA VAL A 38 2.04 11.41 -11.35
C VAL A 38 0.84 11.33 -10.40
N ALA A 39 -0.38 11.28 -10.94
CA ALA A 39 -1.60 11.17 -10.15
C ALA A 39 -1.65 9.86 -9.36
N GLY A 40 -1.36 8.73 -10.04
CA GLY A 40 -1.26 7.42 -9.40
C GLY A 40 -0.19 7.36 -8.31
N ASN A 41 0.98 7.99 -8.54
CA ASN A 41 2.05 8.03 -7.56
C ASN A 41 1.69 8.86 -6.31
N ASN A 42 1.06 10.02 -6.51
CA ASN A 42 0.57 10.86 -5.40
C ASN A 42 -0.49 10.12 -4.59
N PHE A 43 -1.47 9.51 -5.27
CA PHE A 43 -2.51 8.72 -4.64
C PHE A 43 -1.93 7.55 -3.84
N LYS A 44 -1.02 6.77 -4.43
CA LYS A 44 -0.33 5.67 -3.75
C LYS A 44 0.35 6.14 -2.46
N ASN A 45 1.13 7.22 -2.52
CA ASN A 45 1.83 7.76 -1.36
C ASN A 45 0.87 8.22 -0.27
N GLU A 46 -0.24 8.85 -0.66
CA GLU A 46 -1.30 9.26 0.26
C GLU A 46 -1.98 8.05 0.93
N MET A 47 -2.30 6.99 0.17
CA MET A 47 -2.94 5.80 0.71
C MET A 47 -2.03 5.07 1.70
N VAL A 48 -0.75 4.92 1.35
CA VAL A 48 0.26 4.29 2.22
C VAL A 48 0.41 5.11 3.51
N LYS A 49 0.45 6.45 3.41
CA LYS A 49 0.47 7.34 4.58
C LYS A 49 -0.77 7.21 5.46
N LEU A 50 -1.97 7.22 4.87
CA LEU A 50 -3.23 7.02 5.59
C LEU A 50 -3.32 5.65 6.25
N ALA A 51 -2.73 4.62 5.63
CA ALA A 51 -2.69 3.29 6.20
C ALA A 51 -1.78 3.16 7.43
N GLY A 52 -1.00 4.19 7.75
CA GLY A 52 -0.12 4.26 8.92
C GLY A 52 1.35 4.42 8.59
N TRP A 53 1.73 4.62 7.32
CA TRP A 53 3.12 4.88 6.97
C TRP A 53 3.58 6.25 7.48
N THR A 54 4.60 6.23 8.34
CA THR A 54 5.20 7.44 8.92
C THR A 54 6.61 7.71 8.40
N GLY A 55 7.07 7.00 7.37
CA GLY A 55 8.40 7.24 6.80
C GLY A 55 8.43 8.49 5.93
N GLY A 56 9.54 9.25 6.02
CA GLY A 56 9.75 10.43 5.19
C GLY A 56 10.13 10.07 3.75
N ALA A 57 10.29 11.08 2.89
CA ALA A 57 10.65 10.89 1.48
C ALA A 57 11.96 10.11 1.25
N LEU A 58 12.87 10.11 2.24
CA LEU A 58 14.15 9.41 2.19
C LEU A 58 14.15 8.09 2.98
N THR A 59 13.04 7.74 3.65
CA THR A 59 12.95 6.52 4.44
C THR A 59 12.51 5.38 3.53
N THR A 60 13.33 4.34 3.42
CA THR A 60 12.94 3.15 2.66
C THR A 60 12.01 2.27 3.48
N TYR A 61 11.18 1.47 2.81
CA TYR A 61 10.33 0.49 3.50
C TYR A 61 11.17 -0.50 4.32
N ALA A 62 12.36 -0.88 3.86
CA ALA A 62 13.27 -1.76 4.59
C ALA A 62 13.71 -1.18 5.95
N GLN A 63 13.94 0.14 6.02
CA GLN A 63 14.29 0.81 7.28
C GLN A 63 13.15 0.80 8.31
N ARG A 64 11.90 0.73 7.85
CA ARG A 64 10.70 0.67 8.69
C ARG A 64 9.78 -0.46 8.23
N ALA A 65 10.35 -1.67 8.15
CA ALA A 65 9.67 -2.83 7.59
C ALA A 65 8.37 -3.14 8.31
N GLU A 66 8.34 -3.06 9.65
CA GLU A 66 7.14 -3.25 10.47
C GLU A 66 6.03 -2.24 10.14
N VAL A 67 6.37 -0.95 10.02
CA VAL A 67 5.39 0.12 9.72
C VAL A 67 4.86 -0.04 8.29
N ALA A 68 5.75 -0.32 7.33
CA ALA A 68 5.37 -0.59 5.96
C ALA A 68 4.47 -1.83 5.87
N GLN A 69 4.87 -2.93 6.51
CA GLN A 69 4.12 -4.19 6.55
C GLN A 69 2.68 -3.95 7.04
N ASN A 70 2.51 -3.24 8.16
CA ASN A 70 1.20 -2.92 8.71
C ASN A 70 0.39 -2.05 7.74
N ALA A 71 0.99 -1.01 7.15
CA ALA A 71 0.32 -0.15 6.19
C ALA A 71 -0.16 -0.93 4.95
N PHE A 72 0.71 -1.72 4.32
CA PHE A 72 0.35 -2.50 3.15
C PHE A 72 -0.68 -3.59 3.45
N ASN A 73 -0.58 -4.30 4.57
CA ASN A 73 -1.58 -5.30 4.95
C ASN A 73 -2.94 -4.68 5.26
N ARG A 74 -2.98 -3.45 5.78
CA ARG A 74 -4.22 -2.71 5.97
C ARG A 74 -4.88 -2.36 4.64
N ILE A 75 -4.10 -1.83 3.69
CA ILE A 75 -4.57 -1.57 2.33
C ILE A 75 -5.06 -2.86 1.69
N ARG A 76 -4.29 -3.96 1.79
CA ARG A 76 -4.65 -5.28 1.28
C ARG A 76 -6.02 -5.76 1.76
N GLY A 77 -6.34 -5.56 3.04
CA GLY A 77 -7.64 -5.94 3.61
C GLY A 77 -8.80 -5.10 3.06
N ILE A 78 -8.55 -3.84 2.70
CA ILE A 78 -9.56 -2.90 2.22
C ILE A 78 -9.74 -2.97 0.70
N LEU A 79 -8.65 -3.20 -0.04
CA LEU A 79 -8.62 -3.19 -1.50
C LEU A 79 -9.69 -4.07 -2.19
N PRO A 80 -9.99 -5.31 -1.75
CA PRO A 80 -11.05 -6.11 -2.36
C PRO A 80 -12.46 -5.58 -2.07
N SER A 81 -12.61 -4.70 -1.08
CA SER A 81 -13.89 -4.11 -0.65
C SER A 81 -14.15 -2.73 -1.25
N VAL A 82 -13.32 -2.28 -2.19
CA VAL A 82 -13.40 -0.97 -2.85
C VAL A 82 -13.17 -1.14 -4.35
N LYS A 83 -13.83 -0.31 -5.15
CA LYS A 83 -13.72 -0.33 -6.61
C LYS A 83 -13.09 0.95 -7.15
N THR A 84 -13.11 2.03 -6.38
CA THR A 84 -12.56 3.33 -6.77
C THR A 84 -11.52 3.83 -5.78
N ALA A 85 -10.69 4.77 -6.26
CA ALA A 85 -9.68 5.45 -5.46
C ALA A 85 -10.30 6.19 -4.26
N ASP A 86 -11.41 6.88 -4.46
CA ASP A 86 -12.12 7.62 -3.40
C ASP A 86 -12.65 6.69 -2.30
N GLU A 87 -13.19 5.53 -2.66
CA GLU A 87 -13.66 4.54 -1.68
C GLU A 87 -12.51 4.01 -0.82
N LEU A 88 -11.36 3.73 -1.43
CA LEU A 88 -10.18 3.28 -0.71
C LEU A 88 -9.70 4.35 0.28
N LYS A 89 -9.60 5.60 -0.20
CA LYS A 89 -9.19 6.75 0.61
C LYS A 89 -10.12 6.94 1.81
N ALA A 90 -11.42 7.01 1.56
CA ALA A 90 -12.42 7.20 2.63
C ALA A 90 -12.35 6.09 3.68
N LYS A 91 -12.17 4.82 3.27
CA LYS A 91 -12.03 3.71 4.24
C LYS A 91 -10.74 3.79 5.04
N LEU A 92 -9.63 4.20 4.43
CA LEU A 92 -8.36 4.37 5.12
C LEU A 92 -8.40 5.56 6.10
N GLU A 93 -9.01 6.69 5.72
CA GLU A 93 -9.19 7.85 6.60
C GLU A 93 -10.02 7.52 7.83
N VAL A 94 -11.16 6.83 7.65
CA VAL A 94 -12.01 6.37 8.77
C VAL A 94 -11.26 5.39 9.67
N ALA A 95 -10.42 4.54 9.09
CA ALA A 95 -9.63 3.58 9.86
C ALA A 95 -8.46 4.24 10.61
N ALA A 96 -7.90 5.34 10.10
CA ALA A 96 -6.80 6.07 10.73
C ALA A 96 -7.26 7.00 11.88
N ALA A 97 -8.52 7.43 11.87
CA ALA A 97 -9.12 8.30 12.88
C ALA A 97 -9.61 7.58 14.15
N LYS A 98 -9.36 6.27 14.26
CA LYS A 98 -9.88 5.40 15.34
C LYS A 98 -8.74 4.79 16.14
#